data_AF-A0AAE1LLF8-F1
#
_entry.id   AF-A0AAE1LLF8-F1
#
_cell.length_a   1.000
_cell.length_b   1.000
_cell.length_c   1.000
_cell.angle_alpha   90.00
_cell.angle_beta   90.00
_cell.angle_gamma   90.00
#
_symmetry.space_group_name_H-M   'P 1'
#
loop_
_entity.id
_entity.type
_entity.pdbx_description
1 polymer ?
#
loop_
_entity_poly.entity_id
_entity_poly.type
_entity_poly.pdbx_seq_one_letter_code
_entity_poly.pdbx_strand_id
1 'polypeptide(L)'
;MAIFKRNPSPTPSLSSMVSDISISANDTLSADEEEVRNFVSKRFRKRLFLGHYQERRYVDYLGVYRDMVVLHSSETELKVEVDRVQSKLRRFYGDGKWLGITCPDTIGAPAAGHCFWTKLEEVAFGFYWFQIKKICFQDREIVIRLKVIRAVREEIAFPVISTSFSHNITENVDSLKARICAGLNSLKENEAESSKSDKSPSANAGIKNVEGSSRNLFASSGIGKEENDSFPDTVTKTLKLEDILVLLRFLLSSWREIFTFLCMAANGLGKCVEYVGDFSIKLIHEVSFLIRSLTPIFLAIIELVGKIIGGLYLLIAMIFRGPPPPQQFLPPNQNRPHLAIRNVPQVEPYSPFQRANRPRRYKRD
;
A
#
# COMPACT_ATOMS: atom_id res chain seq x y z
N MET A 1 -14.43 52.94 -21.96
CA MET A 1 -13.08 52.44 -22.31
C MET A 1 -12.06 53.11 -21.38
N ALA A 2 -11.59 52.40 -20.36
CA ALA A 2 -10.59 52.90 -19.42
C ALA A 2 -9.39 51.95 -19.45
N ILE A 3 -8.23 52.49 -19.83
CA ILE A 3 -6.98 51.76 -20.03
C ILE A 3 -6.26 51.67 -18.68
N PHE A 4 -6.27 50.48 -18.08
CA PHE A 4 -5.49 50.19 -16.86
C PHE A 4 -4.03 49.92 -17.23
N LYS A 5 -3.17 50.84 -16.79
CA LYS A 5 -1.71 50.80 -16.92
C LYS A 5 -1.16 49.70 -15.99
N ARG A 6 -0.64 48.60 -16.55
CA ARG A 6 0.07 47.55 -15.78
C ARG A 6 1.53 47.96 -15.58
N ASN A 7 2.00 47.95 -14.34
CA ASN A 7 3.42 48.06 -14.01
C ASN A 7 4.15 46.76 -14.38
N PRO A 8 5.38 46.82 -14.91
CA PRO A 8 6.18 45.64 -15.20
C PRO A 8 6.78 45.02 -13.93
N SER A 9 6.81 43.69 -13.92
CA SER A 9 7.39 42.83 -12.88
C SER A 9 8.92 42.98 -12.77
N PRO A 10 9.51 42.90 -11.56
CA PRO A 10 10.94 42.82 -11.40
C PRO A 10 11.43 41.41 -11.77
N THR A 11 12.40 41.34 -12.67
CA THR A 11 13.18 40.14 -13.01
C THR A 11 14.03 39.70 -11.81
N PRO A 12 14.08 38.40 -11.45
CA PRO A 12 15.04 37.93 -10.45
C PRO A 12 16.43 37.83 -11.08
N SER A 13 17.35 38.67 -10.61
CA SER A 13 18.78 38.63 -10.96
C SER A 13 19.46 37.44 -10.30
N LEU A 14 20.22 36.69 -11.11
CA LEU A 14 21.20 35.68 -10.73
C LEU A 14 22.37 36.32 -9.95
N SER A 15 22.20 36.53 -8.64
CA SER A 15 23.31 36.80 -7.72
C SER A 15 22.86 36.58 -6.27
N SER A 16 22.90 35.32 -5.82
CA SER A 16 23.01 34.99 -4.40
C SER A 16 23.43 33.53 -4.25
N MET A 17 24.59 33.20 -4.79
CA MET A 17 25.41 32.12 -4.27
C MET A 17 26.44 32.74 -3.31
N VAL A 18 26.63 32.07 -2.18
CA VAL A 18 27.56 32.40 -1.08
C VAL A 18 27.02 33.38 -0.03
N SER A 19 26.30 32.82 0.94
CA SER A 19 26.52 33.12 2.36
C SER A 19 26.08 31.91 3.20
N ASP A 20 26.97 30.93 3.24
CA ASP A 20 27.04 29.96 4.35
C ASP A 20 27.47 30.71 5.63
N ILE A 21 26.87 30.30 6.75
CA ILE A 21 27.23 30.66 8.13
C ILE A 21 26.89 32.11 8.54
N SER A 22 25.65 32.29 9.00
CA SER A 22 25.36 33.21 10.12
C SER A 22 24.56 32.44 11.18
N ILE A 23 25.29 31.72 12.03
CA ILE A 23 24.81 31.36 13.36
C ILE A 23 24.79 32.68 14.15
N SER A 24 23.65 33.38 14.12
CA SER A 24 23.38 34.47 15.05
C SER A 24 23.10 33.83 16.42
N ALA A 25 24.15 33.69 17.20
CA ALA A 25 24.08 33.43 18.62
C ALA A 25 23.42 34.62 19.33
N ASN A 26 22.43 34.32 20.17
CA ASN A 26 21.83 35.12 21.26
C ASN A 26 20.30 35.24 21.23
N ASP A 27 19.60 34.16 20.88
CA ASP A 27 18.26 33.92 21.43
C ASP A 27 18.41 32.83 22.50
N THR A 28 18.46 33.25 23.77
CA THR A 28 18.49 32.34 24.91
C THR A 28 17.13 31.65 24.98
N LEU A 29 16.99 30.54 24.25
CA LEU A 29 15.80 29.69 24.30
C LEU A 29 15.46 29.39 25.75
N SER A 30 14.19 29.61 26.13
CA SER A 30 13.71 29.24 27.46
C SER A 30 14.03 27.76 27.70
N ALA A 31 14.50 27.42 28.90
CA ALA A 31 14.82 26.04 29.28
C ALA A 31 13.65 25.08 29.01
N ASP A 32 12.42 25.57 29.20
CA ASP A 32 11.21 24.79 28.92
C ASP A 32 11.00 24.53 27.42
N GLU A 33 11.35 25.48 26.55
CA GLU A 33 11.25 25.31 25.10
C GLU A 33 12.27 24.27 24.61
N GLU A 34 13.48 24.29 25.17
CA GLU A 34 14.50 23.29 24.86
C GLU A 34 14.08 21.89 25.32
N GLU A 35 13.45 21.75 26.49
CA GLU A 35 12.89 20.48 26.95
C GLU A 35 11.84 19.94 25.96
N VAL A 36 10.92 20.79 25.50
CA VAL A 36 9.90 20.41 24.50
C VAL A 36 10.56 20.02 23.18
N ARG A 37 11.53 20.78 22.70
CA ARG A 37 12.28 20.47 21.45
C ARG A 37 12.98 19.12 21.56
N ASN A 38 13.61 18.84 22.70
CA ASN A 38 14.30 17.57 22.97
C ASN A 38 13.32 16.41 23.08
N PHE A 39 12.17 16.60 23.76
CA PHE A 39 11.11 15.60 23.84
C PHE A 39 10.62 15.19 22.45
N VAL A 40 10.25 16.16 21.61
CA VAL A 40 9.69 15.92 20.28
C VAL A 40 10.75 15.31 19.35
N SER A 41 11.98 15.82 19.38
CA SER A 41 13.10 15.28 18.60
C SER A 41 13.43 13.84 18.98
N LYS A 42 13.38 13.49 20.27
CA LYS A 42 13.63 12.13 20.77
C LYS A 42 12.57 11.14 20.28
N ARG A 43 11.30 11.54 20.21
CA ARG A 43 10.21 10.65 19.77
C ARG A 43 10.24 10.34 18.29
N PHE A 44 10.61 11.31 17.45
CA PHE A 44 10.59 11.12 15.99
C PHE A 44 11.96 10.80 15.37
N ARG A 45 13.02 10.67 16.17
CA ARG A 45 14.39 10.49 15.65
C ARG A 45 14.50 9.28 14.72
N LYS A 46 14.82 9.55 13.44
CA LYS A 46 15.10 8.54 12.39
C LYS A 46 13.98 7.51 12.19
N ARG A 47 12.74 7.77 12.64
CA ARG A 47 11.63 6.84 12.43
C ARG A 47 11.31 6.73 10.93
N LEU A 48 11.10 5.50 10.49
CA LEU A 48 10.61 5.15 9.17
C LEU A 48 9.12 4.88 9.26
N PHE A 49 8.36 5.30 8.26
CA PHE A 49 6.94 5.01 8.19
C PHE A 49 6.46 4.97 6.75
N LEU A 50 5.38 4.23 6.52
CA LEU A 50 4.66 4.25 5.26
C LEU A 50 3.68 5.43 5.26
N GLY A 51 3.77 6.27 4.23
CA GLY A 51 2.87 7.41 4.06
C GLY A 51 2.36 7.52 2.63
N HIS A 52 1.23 8.21 2.47
CA HIS A 52 0.65 8.57 1.19
C HIS A 52 0.83 10.08 0.98
N TYR A 53 1.64 10.47 0.01
CA TYR A 53 1.71 11.87 -0.43
C TYR A 53 0.50 12.17 -1.31
N GLN A 54 -0.49 12.84 -0.70
CA GLN A 54 -1.82 13.01 -1.27
C GLN A 54 -1.89 14.23 -2.19
N GLU A 55 -1.43 15.38 -1.71
CA GLU A 55 -1.55 16.64 -2.43
C GLU A 55 -0.62 17.72 -1.88
N ARG A 56 -0.51 18.83 -2.63
CA ARG A 56 0.09 20.08 -2.19
C ARG A 56 -1.00 21.12 -1.97
N ARG A 57 -1.15 21.63 -0.75
CA ARG A 57 -2.22 22.56 -0.37
C ARG A 57 -1.65 23.89 0.14
N TYR A 58 -2.32 24.98 -0.20
CA TYR A 58 -2.00 26.32 0.30
C TYR A 58 -2.47 26.46 1.75
N VAL A 59 -1.60 26.94 2.63
CA VAL A 59 -1.92 27.18 4.04
C VAL A 59 -2.06 28.68 4.24
N ASP A 60 -3.29 29.16 4.34
CA ASP A 60 -3.61 30.60 4.42
C ASP A 60 -2.86 31.30 5.55
N TYR A 61 -2.79 30.67 6.73
CA TYR A 61 -2.09 31.21 7.90
C TYR A 61 -0.62 31.51 7.65
N LEU A 62 0.04 30.69 6.82
CA LEU A 62 1.47 30.84 6.51
C LEU A 62 1.72 31.56 5.19
N GLY A 63 0.71 31.69 4.33
CA GLY A 63 0.83 32.29 3.00
C GLY A 63 1.68 31.46 2.02
N VAL A 64 1.77 30.14 2.23
CA VAL A 64 2.68 29.25 1.48
C VAL A 64 2.06 27.88 1.23
N TYR A 65 2.54 27.19 0.20
CA TYR A 65 2.17 25.81 -0.07
C TYR A 65 2.94 24.83 0.84
N ARG A 66 2.25 23.76 1.25
CA ARG A 66 2.79 22.64 2.02
C ARG A 66 2.34 21.32 1.41
N ASP A 67 3.23 20.35 1.45
CA ASP A 67 3.01 18.99 0.99
C ASP A 67 2.37 18.18 2.11
N MET A 68 1.24 17.54 1.80
CA MET A 68 0.45 16.77 2.77
C MET A 68 0.73 15.28 2.63
N VAL A 69 1.34 14.69 3.66
CA VAL A 69 1.64 13.26 3.74
C VAL A 69 0.76 12.63 4.81
N VAL A 70 -0.18 11.77 4.39
CA VAL A 70 -1.07 11.04 5.30
C VAL A 70 -0.36 9.78 5.78
N LEU A 71 -0.42 9.50 7.09
CA LEU A 71 0.15 8.27 7.66
C LEU A 71 -0.72 7.08 7.28
N HIS A 72 -0.08 5.99 6.88
CA HIS A 72 -0.80 4.77 6.53
C HIS A 72 -1.59 4.19 7.73
N SER A 73 -2.66 3.44 7.45
CA SER A 73 -3.52 2.84 8.48
C SER A 73 -2.73 1.95 9.45
N SER A 74 -1.76 1.20 8.93
CA SER A 74 -0.89 0.26 9.67
C SER A 74 0.04 0.91 10.69
N GLU A 75 0.33 2.21 10.59
CA GLU A 75 1.31 2.91 11.44
C GLU A 75 0.72 3.31 12.80
N THR A 76 0.14 2.35 13.53
CA THR A 76 -0.61 2.60 14.78
C THR A 76 0.28 3.15 15.90
N GLU A 77 1.48 2.61 16.08
CA GLU A 77 2.42 3.08 17.11
C GLU A 77 2.86 4.52 16.85
N LEU A 78 3.15 4.87 15.59
CA LEU A 78 3.54 6.24 15.24
C LEU A 78 2.38 7.21 15.46
N LYS A 79 1.13 6.83 15.15
CA LYS A 79 -0.05 7.67 15.39
C LYS A 79 -0.20 8.04 16.87
N VAL A 80 -0.05 7.06 17.77
CA VAL A 80 -0.10 7.31 19.22
C VAL A 80 0.98 8.30 19.66
N GLU A 81 2.20 8.16 19.13
CA GLU A 81 3.29 9.10 19.43
C GLU A 81 3.04 10.49 18.82
N VAL A 82 2.43 10.57 17.63
CA VAL A 82 2.01 11.82 17.00
C VAL A 82 0.98 12.56 17.85
N ASP A 83 -0.02 11.85 18.39
CA ASP A 83 -1.03 12.44 19.29
C ASP A 83 -0.41 12.99 20.58
N ARG A 84 0.54 12.25 21.17
CA ARG A 84 1.27 12.68 22.37
C ARG A 84 2.11 13.92 22.10
N VAL A 85 2.84 13.93 20.99
CA VAL A 85 3.66 15.08 20.57
C VAL A 85 2.78 16.29 20.29
N GLN A 86 1.69 16.12 19.54
CA GLN A 86 0.77 17.21 19.24
C GLN A 86 0.13 17.79 20.50
N SER A 87 -0.27 16.94 21.44
CA SER A 87 -0.82 17.38 22.73
C SER A 87 0.19 18.19 23.54
N LYS A 88 1.45 17.75 23.62
CA LYS A 88 2.52 18.48 24.31
C LYS A 88 2.84 19.81 23.62
N LEU A 89 2.89 19.83 22.28
CA LEU A 89 3.13 21.05 21.49
C LEU A 89 1.99 22.06 21.66
N ARG A 90 0.73 21.63 21.55
CA ARG A 90 -0.45 22.50 21.76
C ARG A 90 -0.50 23.03 23.19
N ARG A 91 -0.15 22.22 24.19
CA ARG A 91 -0.12 22.67 25.59
C ARG A 91 0.95 23.75 25.84
N PHE A 92 2.07 23.69 25.14
CA PHE A 92 3.17 24.64 25.32
C PHE A 92 3.01 25.91 24.48
N TYR A 93 2.70 25.78 23.19
CA TYR A 93 2.62 26.91 22.25
C TYR A 93 1.21 27.49 22.09
N GLY A 94 0.17 26.78 22.53
CA GLY A 94 -1.22 27.16 22.28
C GLY A 94 -1.51 27.30 20.79
N ASP A 95 -2.13 28.42 20.41
CA ASP A 95 -2.37 28.82 19.02
C ASP A 95 -1.30 29.79 18.48
N GLY A 96 -0.22 30.00 19.25
CA GLY A 96 0.84 30.96 18.89
C GLY A 96 1.74 30.52 17.74
N LYS A 97 1.80 29.22 17.43
CA LYS A 97 2.55 28.67 16.30
C LYS A 97 1.72 27.67 15.52
N TRP A 98 1.84 27.70 14.20
CA TRP A 98 1.22 26.71 13.35
C TRP A 98 1.92 25.36 13.47
N LEU A 99 1.14 24.29 13.61
CA LEU A 99 1.65 22.94 13.78
C LEU A 99 1.51 22.17 12.46
N GLY A 100 2.64 21.70 11.90
CA GLY A 100 2.68 20.85 10.71
C GLY A 100 2.22 19.40 10.96
N ILE A 101 1.33 19.19 11.92
CA ILE A 101 0.76 17.91 12.31
C ILE A 101 -0.75 18.10 12.46
N THR A 102 -1.54 17.22 11.85
CA THR A 102 -3.00 17.26 11.99
C THR A 102 -3.53 15.90 12.42
N CYS A 103 -4.33 15.91 13.48
CA CYS A 103 -5.11 14.76 13.96
C CYS A 103 -6.38 14.59 13.11
N PRO A 104 -6.93 13.37 13.02
CA PRO A 104 -8.19 13.08 12.33
C PRO A 104 -9.37 13.95 12.79
N ASP A 105 -9.38 14.36 14.05
CA ASP A 105 -10.47 15.16 14.62
C ASP A 105 -10.42 16.65 14.26
N THR A 106 -9.39 17.09 13.53
CA THR A 106 -9.20 18.51 13.19
C THR A 106 -10.03 18.88 11.96
N ILE A 107 -10.82 19.95 12.06
CA ILE A 107 -11.60 20.47 10.93
C ILE A 107 -10.65 20.85 9.78
N GLY A 108 -10.89 20.29 8.59
CA GLY A 108 -10.06 20.49 7.40
C GLY A 108 -8.96 19.44 7.19
N ALA A 109 -8.78 18.51 8.13
CA ALA A 109 -7.98 17.32 7.92
C ALA A 109 -8.64 16.41 6.87
N PRO A 110 -7.85 15.69 6.04
CA PRO A 110 -8.41 14.61 5.25
C PRO A 110 -9.10 13.60 6.17
N ALA A 111 -10.24 13.07 5.74
CA ALA A 111 -10.90 11.96 6.44
C ALA A 111 -9.99 10.72 6.62
N ALA A 112 -8.85 10.69 5.93
CA ALA A 112 -7.90 9.59 5.88
C ALA A 112 -7.01 9.43 7.14
N GLY A 113 -7.00 10.38 8.09
CA GLY A 113 -6.35 10.21 9.39
C GLY A 113 -5.27 11.25 9.72
N HIS A 114 -4.27 10.83 10.49
CA HIS A 114 -3.13 11.68 10.86
C HIS A 114 -2.30 12.07 9.64
N CYS A 115 -1.92 13.34 9.53
CA CYS A 115 -1.05 13.81 8.46
C CYS A 115 0.07 14.72 8.93
N PHE A 116 1.16 14.69 8.17
CA PHE A 116 2.27 15.61 8.27
C PHE A 116 2.23 16.60 7.13
N TRP A 117 2.43 17.87 7.47
CA TRP A 117 2.61 18.93 6.52
C TRP A 117 4.09 19.25 6.44
N THR A 118 4.65 19.14 5.24
CA THR A 118 6.10 19.25 5.03
C THR A 118 6.42 19.97 3.74
N LYS A 119 7.69 20.00 3.38
CA LYS A 119 8.20 20.43 2.07
C LYS A 119 9.00 19.27 1.48
N LEU A 120 8.48 18.68 0.41
CA LEU A 120 9.11 17.62 -0.37
C LEU A 120 9.78 18.19 -1.62
N GLU A 121 10.85 17.54 -2.06
CA GLU A 121 11.60 17.91 -3.27
C GLU A 121 11.00 17.17 -4.47
N GLU A 122 10.15 17.86 -5.26
CA GLU A 122 9.58 17.40 -6.54
C GLU A 122 9.25 15.90 -6.62
N VAL A 123 8.49 15.40 -5.64
CA VAL A 123 8.04 14.01 -5.58
C VAL A 123 6.67 13.92 -6.26
N ALA A 124 6.39 12.83 -6.99
CA ALA A 124 5.05 12.56 -7.50
C ALA A 124 4.11 12.08 -6.38
N PHE A 125 2.80 12.31 -6.52
CA PHE A 125 1.81 11.79 -5.56
C PHE A 125 1.83 10.24 -5.50
N GLY A 126 1.54 9.67 -4.33
CA GLY A 126 1.51 8.22 -4.12
C GLY A 126 2.12 7.75 -2.81
N PHE A 127 2.36 6.43 -2.70
CA PHE A 127 2.86 5.79 -1.48
C PHE A 127 4.39 5.74 -1.44
N TYR A 128 4.96 6.09 -0.30
CA TYR A 128 6.40 6.04 -0.09
C TYR A 128 6.75 5.62 1.32
N TRP A 129 7.92 4.99 1.46
CA TRP A 129 8.60 4.95 2.74
C TRP A 129 9.27 6.29 2.99
N PHE A 130 8.85 6.95 4.06
CA PHE A 130 9.43 8.20 4.51
C PHE A 130 10.30 7.97 5.75
N GLN A 131 11.37 8.76 5.85
CA GLN A 131 12.15 8.88 7.08
C GLN A 131 12.00 10.28 7.65
N ILE A 132 11.70 10.37 8.94
CA ILE A 132 11.72 11.66 9.64
C ILE A 132 13.18 12.10 9.84
N LYS A 133 13.60 13.14 9.12
CA LYS A 133 14.98 13.68 9.18
C LYS A 133 15.17 14.57 10.40
N LYS A 134 14.34 15.61 10.50
CA LYS A 134 14.47 16.67 11.50
C LYS A 134 13.13 17.36 11.71
N ILE A 135 12.97 17.94 12.88
CA ILE A 135 11.86 18.84 13.22
C ILE A 135 12.43 20.25 13.24
N CYS A 136 11.83 21.16 12.49
CA CYS A 136 12.26 22.54 12.37
C CYS A 136 11.28 23.42 13.13
N PHE A 137 11.78 24.08 14.18
CA PHE A 137 11.05 25.07 14.96
C PHE A 137 11.41 26.44 14.39
N GLN A 138 10.43 27.08 13.75
CA GLN A 138 10.53 28.45 13.28
C GLN A 138 9.68 29.36 14.18
N ASP A 139 9.68 30.65 13.89
CA ASP A 139 8.95 31.63 14.69
C ASP A 139 7.44 31.43 14.60
N ARG A 140 6.93 31.13 13.39
CA ARG A 140 5.49 30.97 13.11
C ARG A 140 5.03 29.54 12.86
N GLU A 141 5.96 28.60 12.65
CA GLU A 141 5.60 27.22 12.34
C GLU A 141 6.53 26.19 12.99
N ILE A 142 5.98 24.99 13.23
CA ILE A 142 6.73 23.80 13.61
C ILE A 142 6.49 22.76 12.52
N VAL A 143 7.53 22.47 11.72
CA VAL A 143 7.43 21.63 10.53
C VAL A 143 8.33 20.40 10.63
N ILE A 144 7.83 19.24 10.20
CA ILE A 144 8.60 18.00 10.16
C ILE A 144 9.20 17.85 8.78
N ARG A 145 10.53 17.74 8.66
CA ARG A 145 11.21 17.47 7.39
C ARG A 145 11.31 15.96 7.16
N LEU A 146 10.78 15.53 6.02
CA LEU A 146 10.80 14.13 5.60
C LEU A 146 11.88 13.89 4.54
N LYS A 147 12.41 12.67 4.50
CA LYS A 147 13.20 12.14 3.37
C LYS A 147 12.41 11.02 2.73
N VAL A 148 12.24 11.07 1.42
CA VAL A 148 11.74 9.92 0.67
C VAL A 148 12.85 8.87 0.59
N ILE A 149 12.54 7.65 1.01
CA ILE A 149 13.46 6.51 0.94
C ILE A 149 13.22 5.72 -0.34
N ARG A 150 11.97 5.34 -0.60
CA ARG A 150 11.56 4.61 -1.80
C ARG A 150 10.07 4.72 -2.04
N ALA A 151 9.66 4.66 -3.31
CA ALA A 151 8.28 4.49 -3.70
C ALA A 151 7.77 3.09 -3.31
N VAL A 152 6.49 3.01 -2.99
CA VAL A 152 5.77 1.76 -2.67
C VAL A 152 4.61 1.65 -3.65
N ARG A 153 4.44 0.47 -4.24
CA ARG A 153 3.29 0.19 -5.11
C ARG A 153 2.02 0.14 -4.26
N GLU A 154 0.94 0.70 -4.75
CA GLU A 154 -0.35 0.77 -4.06
C GLU A 154 -0.88 -0.62 -3.66
N GLU A 155 -0.62 -1.64 -4.49
CA GLU A 155 -0.94 -3.05 -4.24
C GLU A 155 -0.33 -3.62 -2.94
N ILE A 156 0.80 -3.09 -2.51
CA ILE A 156 1.49 -3.50 -1.27
C ILE A 156 0.97 -2.68 -0.09
N ALA A 157 0.56 -1.43 -0.33
CA ALA A 157 0.03 -0.55 0.71
C ALA A 157 -1.36 -1.01 1.15
N PHE A 158 -2.21 -1.38 0.18
CA PHE A 158 -3.48 -2.02 0.43
C PHE A 158 -3.37 -3.46 -0.05
N PRO A 159 -3.10 -4.44 0.83
CA PRO A 159 -3.38 -5.82 0.45
C PRO A 159 -4.86 -5.85 0.11
N VAL A 160 -5.17 -5.90 -1.19
CA VAL A 160 -6.52 -6.11 -1.67
C VAL A 160 -6.92 -7.41 -1.02
N ILE A 161 -7.80 -7.31 -0.03
CA ILE A 161 -8.51 -8.47 0.48
C ILE A 161 -9.37 -8.86 -0.71
N SER A 162 -8.82 -9.69 -1.60
CA SER A 162 -9.57 -10.38 -2.61
C SER A 162 -10.59 -11.18 -1.82
N THR A 163 -11.81 -10.65 -1.76
CA THR A 163 -12.97 -11.20 -1.06
C THR A 163 -13.39 -12.58 -1.59
N SER A 164 -12.63 -13.16 -2.51
CA SER A 164 -12.82 -14.49 -3.06
C SER A 164 -11.93 -15.58 -2.45
N PHE A 165 -10.90 -15.25 -1.63
CA PHE A 165 -10.02 -16.29 -1.03
C PHE A 165 -10.09 -16.38 0.51
N SER A 166 -10.61 -15.34 1.17
CA SER A 166 -10.67 -15.28 2.63
C SER A 166 -11.84 -16.06 3.25
N HIS A 167 -12.90 -16.40 2.49
CA HIS A 167 -14.05 -17.13 3.05
C HIS A 167 -13.71 -18.59 3.40
N ASN A 168 -12.78 -19.22 2.67
CA ASN A 168 -12.36 -20.61 2.91
C ASN A 168 -11.33 -20.76 4.03
N ILE A 169 -10.62 -19.69 4.40
CA ILE A 169 -9.60 -19.75 5.46
C ILE A 169 -10.25 -19.52 6.83
N THR A 170 -11.19 -18.57 6.95
CA THR A 170 -11.87 -18.33 8.23
C THR A 170 -12.77 -19.49 8.65
N GLU A 171 -13.50 -20.12 7.72
CA GLU A 171 -14.27 -21.34 8.03
C GLU A 171 -13.36 -22.49 8.50
N ASN A 172 -12.17 -22.64 7.90
CA ASN A 172 -11.22 -23.67 8.31
C ASN A 172 -10.58 -23.38 9.68
N VAL A 173 -10.30 -22.11 10.00
CA VAL A 173 -9.73 -21.75 11.31
C VAL A 173 -10.78 -21.91 12.42
N ASP A 174 -12.02 -21.51 12.19
CA ASP A 174 -13.10 -21.67 13.17
C ASP A 174 -13.49 -23.14 13.36
N SER A 175 -13.51 -23.93 12.28
CA SER A 175 -13.68 -25.39 12.32
C SER A 175 -12.53 -26.08 13.07
N LEU A 176 -11.29 -25.66 12.86
CA LEU A 176 -10.14 -26.21 13.57
C LEU A 176 -10.16 -25.84 15.06
N LYS A 177 -10.55 -24.61 15.39
CA LYS A 177 -10.70 -24.15 16.79
C LYS A 177 -11.79 -24.94 17.51
N ALA A 178 -12.92 -25.20 16.84
CA ALA A 178 -14.00 -26.03 17.37
C ALA A 178 -13.54 -27.49 17.61
N ARG A 179 -12.76 -28.08 16.68
CA ARG A 179 -12.21 -29.44 16.84
C ARG A 179 -11.20 -29.55 17.98
N ILE A 180 -10.35 -28.54 18.16
CA ILE A 180 -9.38 -28.49 19.28
C ILE A 180 -10.10 -28.33 20.62
N CYS A 181 -11.11 -27.46 20.69
CA CYS A 181 -11.92 -27.28 21.90
C CYS A 181 -12.72 -28.55 22.26
N ALA A 182 -13.25 -29.27 21.27
CA ALA A 182 -13.92 -30.55 21.50
C ALA A 182 -12.95 -31.63 22.01
N GLY A 183 -11.74 -31.72 21.46
CA GLY A 183 -10.73 -32.70 21.90
C GLY A 183 -10.16 -32.43 23.30
N LEU A 184 -10.08 -31.17 23.72
CA LEU A 184 -9.63 -30.80 25.08
C LEU A 184 -10.68 -31.13 26.14
N ASN A 185 -11.97 -31.03 25.81
CA ASN A 185 -13.04 -31.39 26.74
C ASN A 185 -13.15 -32.90 26.93
N SER A 186 -12.90 -33.71 25.88
CA SER A 186 -12.90 -35.19 26.01
C SER A 186 -11.73 -35.74 26.83
N LEU A 187 -10.61 -35.01 26.91
CA LEU A 187 -9.48 -35.39 27.78
C LEU A 187 -9.77 -35.10 29.26
N LYS A 188 -10.59 -34.09 29.55
CA LYS A 188 -10.92 -33.67 30.91
C LYS A 188 -11.99 -34.53 31.58
N GLU A 189 -12.83 -35.22 30.80
CA GLU A 189 -13.81 -36.18 31.34
C GLU A 189 -13.19 -37.52 31.75
N ASN A 190 -11.99 -37.87 31.26
CA ASN A 190 -11.32 -39.13 31.62
C ASN A 190 -10.46 -39.02 32.90
N GLU A 191 -10.23 -37.82 33.43
CA GLU A 191 -9.52 -37.62 34.71
C GLU A 191 -10.47 -37.50 35.92
N ALA A 192 -11.78 -37.44 35.71
CA ALA A 192 -12.76 -37.23 36.79
C ALA A 192 -13.23 -38.51 37.50
N GLU A 193 -12.83 -39.71 37.03
CA GLU A 193 -13.26 -41.00 37.64
C GLU A 193 -12.16 -41.76 38.40
N SER A 194 -10.94 -41.22 38.55
CA SER A 194 -9.89 -41.92 39.30
C SER A 194 -9.09 -41.00 40.22
N SER A 195 -9.65 -40.68 41.39
CA SER A 195 -8.87 -40.62 42.63
C SER A 195 -9.75 -40.29 43.84
N LYS A 196 -10.14 -41.31 44.59
CA LYS A 196 -10.45 -41.26 46.02
C LYS A 196 -9.38 -42.09 46.73
N SER A 197 -8.36 -41.47 47.30
CA SER A 197 -7.86 -41.77 48.65
C SER A 197 -6.65 -40.90 49.05
N ASP A 198 -6.85 -40.23 50.17
CA ASP A 198 -5.96 -40.11 51.34
C ASP A 198 -4.55 -39.48 51.28
N LYS A 199 -4.47 -38.36 52.04
CA LYS A 199 -3.50 -38.03 53.10
C LYS A 199 -2.07 -37.59 52.73
N SER A 200 -1.86 -36.26 52.85
CA SER A 200 -0.88 -35.52 53.69
C SER A 200 0.38 -36.22 54.25
N PRO A 201 1.42 -35.49 54.73
CA PRO A 201 1.93 -34.15 54.38
C PRO A 201 3.48 -34.07 54.27
N SER A 202 3.98 -32.85 53.99
CA SER A 202 5.23 -32.26 54.55
C SER A 202 6.55 -32.32 53.75
N ALA A 203 7.13 -31.11 53.64
CA ALA A 203 8.55 -30.72 53.76
C ALA A 203 9.59 -30.97 52.63
N ASN A 204 10.21 -29.83 52.27
CA ASN A 204 11.64 -29.54 52.16
C ASN A 204 12.50 -30.02 50.96
N ALA A 205 13.40 -29.08 50.62
CA ALA A 205 14.77 -29.22 50.13
C ALA A 205 15.03 -29.54 48.65
N GLY A 206 15.53 -28.52 47.92
CA GLY A 206 16.97 -28.41 47.60
C GLY A 206 17.62 -29.35 46.56
N ILE A 207 18.47 -28.73 45.73
CA ILE A 207 19.75 -29.23 45.17
C ILE A 207 19.75 -29.84 43.74
N LYS A 208 20.33 -29.04 42.82
CA LYS A 208 21.46 -29.26 41.87
C LYS A 208 21.55 -30.46 40.91
N ASN A 209 22.13 -30.09 39.74
CA ASN A 209 23.07 -30.79 38.84
C ASN A 209 22.52 -31.89 37.90
N VAL A 210 23.02 -31.91 36.64
CA VAL A 210 24.08 -32.83 36.17
C VAL A 210 24.24 -32.73 34.63
N GLU A 211 25.51 -32.70 34.20
CA GLU A 211 26.05 -32.84 32.84
C GLU A 211 25.88 -34.26 32.24
N GLY A 212 25.91 -34.36 30.91
CA GLY A 212 26.25 -35.58 30.17
C GLY A 212 26.61 -35.22 28.72
N SER A 213 27.86 -35.33 28.28
CA SER A 213 28.61 -36.55 27.93
C SER A 213 28.20 -37.15 26.57
N SER A 214 29.13 -37.14 25.61
CA SER A 214 29.57 -38.37 24.91
C SER A 214 30.74 -38.12 23.96
N ARG A 215 31.75 -38.96 24.12
CA ARG A 215 32.91 -39.20 23.25
C ARG A 215 32.51 -40.19 22.13
N ASN A 216 33.33 -40.33 21.08
CA ASN A 216 34.02 -41.62 20.82
C ASN A 216 35.02 -41.55 19.65
N LEU A 217 36.20 -42.08 19.94
CA LEU A 217 37.19 -42.67 19.02
C LEU A 217 36.71 -44.05 18.54
N PHE A 218 37.18 -44.53 17.38
CA PHE A 218 37.90 -45.81 17.28
C PHE A 218 38.52 -45.99 15.88
N ALA A 219 39.68 -46.65 15.86
CA ALA A 219 40.57 -46.82 14.72
C ALA A 219 40.74 -48.31 14.34
N SER A 220 41.26 -48.51 13.12
CA SER A 220 42.18 -49.59 12.68
C SER A 220 41.63 -51.00 12.44
N SER A 221 41.92 -51.57 11.25
CA SER A 221 42.94 -52.63 11.06
C SER A 221 42.99 -53.11 9.60
N GLY A 222 44.13 -53.64 9.15
CA GLY A 222 44.38 -54.17 7.80
C GLY A 222 44.94 -55.61 7.78
N ILE A 223 45.51 -56.00 6.62
CA ILE A 223 46.26 -57.24 6.25
C ILE A 223 45.35 -58.42 5.82
N GLY A 224 45.55 -59.22 4.75
CA GLY A 224 46.55 -59.36 3.67
C GLY A 224 46.26 -60.61 2.78
N LYS A 225 46.89 -60.69 1.57
CA LYS A 225 47.36 -61.86 0.71
C LYS A 225 46.49 -63.16 0.52
N GLU A 226 46.51 -64.01 -0.53
CA GLU A 226 47.34 -64.45 -1.71
C GLU A 226 46.38 -65.27 -2.67
N GLU A 227 46.41 -65.18 -4.02
CA GLU A 227 47.10 -65.99 -5.09
C GLU A 227 46.42 -67.31 -5.60
N ASN A 228 46.42 -67.51 -6.95
CA ASN A 228 46.12 -68.71 -7.82
C ASN A 228 44.63 -68.99 -8.17
N ASP A 229 44.16 -69.39 -9.38
CA ASP A 229 44.76 -69.79 -10.67
C ASP A 229 43.68 -69.83 -11.82
N SER A 230 44.11 -69.62 -13.08
CA SER A 230 43.67 -70.23 -14.38
C SER A 230 42.28 -70.02 -15.09
N PHE A 231 42.36 -69.42 -16.32
CA PHE A 231 41.66 -69.73 -17.63
C PHE A 231 40.14 -69.44 -17.84
N PRO A 232 39.57 -69.20 -19.07
CA PRO A 232 40.12 -68.97 -20.42
C PRO A 232 39.88 -67.57 -21.03
N ASP A 233 40.66 -67.29 -22.08
CA ASP A 233 40.58 -66.17 -23.00
C ASP A 233 39.23 -66.04 -23.71
N THR A 234 38.52 -64.93 -23.46
CA THR A 234 37.56 -64.38 -24.41
C THR A 234 37.96 -62.95 -24.73
N VAL A 235 38.18 -62.74 -26.03
CA VAL A 235 38.58 -61.52 -26.72
C VAL A 235 37.77 -60.31 -26.26
N THR A 236 38.18 -59.73 -25.14
CA THR A 236 37.84 -58.37 -24.74
C THR A 236 39.16 -57.63 -24.85
N LYS A 237 39.32 -56.93 -25.98
CA LYS A 237 40.45 -56.03 -26.19
C LYS A 237 40.57 -55.17 -24.94
N THR A 238 41.72 -55.30 -24.29
CA THR A 238 42.12 -54.68 -23.05
C THR A 238 42.10 -53.17 -23.21
N LEU A 239 40.91 -52.58 -23.13
CA LEU A 239 40.73 -51.19 -22.78
C LEU A 239 41.31 -51.08 -21.38
N LYS A 240 42.51 -50.49 -21.28
CA LYS A 240 43.16 -50.30 -20.00
C LYS A 240 42.15 -49.59 -19.09
N LEU A 241 42.02 -50.08 -17.85
CA LEU A 241 41.15 -49.44 -16.85
C LEU A 241 41.48 -47.94 -16.70
N GLU A 242 42.72 -47.57 -16.96
CA GLU A 242 43.19 -46.19 -17.05
C GLU A 242 42.43 -45.36 -18.09
N ASP A 243 42.20 -45.90 -19.30
CA ASP A 243 41.46 -45.21 -20.37
C ASP A 243 39.97 -45.07 -20.03
N ILE A 244 39.39 -46.10 -19.40
CA ILE A 244 37.99 -46.06 -18.93
C ILE A 244 37.83 -45.00 -17.83
N LEU A 245 38.79 -44.88 -16.91
CA LEU A 245 38.79 -43.85 -15.87
C LEU A 245 38.95 -42.44 -16.44
N VAL A 246 39.77 -42.26 -17.48
CA VAL A 246 39.89 -40.98 -18.19
C VAL A 246 38.56 -40.61 -18.88
N LEU A 247 37.93 -41.58 -19.54
CA LEU A 247 36.65 -41.38 -20.23
C LEU A 247 35.52 -41.08 -19.22
N LEU A 248 35.48 -41.78 -18.08
CA LEU A 248 34.51 -41.52 -17.00
C LEU A 248 34.69 -40.13 -16.40
N ARG A 249 35.94 -39.69 -16.14
CA ARG A 249 36.22 -38.33 -15.66
C ARG A 249 35.81 -37.27 -16.68
N PHE A 250 36.03 -37.53 -17.97
CA PHE A 250 35.61 -36.64 -19.04
C PHE A 250 34.08 -36.52 -19.15
N LEU A 251 33.38 -37.64 -19.01
CA LEU A 251 31.91 -37.68 -18.96
C LEU A 251 31.37 -36.95 -17.73
N LEU A 252 31.90 -37.21 -16.53
CA LEU A 252 31.48 -36.52 -15.31
C LEU A 252 31.72 -35.01 -15.37
N SER A 253 32.85 -34.58 -15.93
CA SER A 253 33.14 -33.15 -16.13
C SER A 253 32.17 -32.52 -17.11
N SER A 254 31.87 -33.17 -18.24
CA SER A 254 30.94 -32.66 -19.24
C SER A 254 29.51 -32.56 -18.69
N TRP A 255 29.07 -33.57 -17.93
CA TRP A 255 27.75 -33.57 -17.29
C TRP A 255 27.59 -32.45 -16.27
N ARG A 256 28.64 -32.12 -15.51
CA ARG A 256 28.60 -31.01 -14.55
C ARG A 256 28.36 -29.66 -15.22
N GLU A 257 29.05 -29.39 -16.33
CA GLU A 257 28.88 -28.12 -17.07
C GLU A 257 27.48 -28.01 -17.68
N ILE A 258 26.98 -29.11 -18.27
CA ILE A 258 25.62 -29.16 -18.84
C ILE A 258 24.56 -28.94 -17.76
N PHE A 259 24.70 -29.58 -16.60
CA PHE A 259 23.77 -29.43 -15.50
C PHE A 259 23.77 -27.99 -14.96
N THR A 260 24.94 -27.37 -14.82
CA THR A 260 25.07 -25.98 -14.36
C THR A 260 24.42 -25.01 -15.36
N PHE A 261 24.64 -25.21 -16.65
CA PHE A 261 23.99 -24.43 -17.70
C PHE A 261 22.46 -24.58 -17.67
N LEU A 262 21.96 -25.81 -17.50
CA LEU A 262 20.52 -26.08 -17.42
C LEU A 262 19.88 -25.41 -16.18
N CYS A 263 20.53 -25.48 -15.02
CA CYS A 263 20.06 -24.80 -13.81
C CYS A 263 20.05 -23.27 -13.98
N MET A 264 21.10 -22.70 -14.60
CA MET A 264 21.18 -21.27 -14.90
C MET A 264 20.04 -20.84 -15.85
N ALA A 265 19.78 -21.63 -16.89
CA ALA A 265 18.70 -21.38 -17.84
C ALA A 265 17.32 -21.48 -17.17
N ALA A 266 17.08 -22.50 -16.33
CA ALA A 266 15.83 -22.68 -15.62
C ALA A 266 15.54 -21.52 -14.65
N ASN A 267 16.55 -21.08 -13.89
CA ASN A 267 16.43 -19.93 -12.99
C ASN A 267 16.18 -18.62 -13.75
N GLY A 268 16.89 -18.42 -14.86
CA GLY A 268 16.68 -17.28 -15.76
C GLY A 268 15.25 -17.27 -16.32
N LEU A 269 14.75 -18.42 -16.75
CA LEU A 269 13.40 -18.55 -17.29
C LEU A 269 12.34 -18.29 -16.23
N GLY A 270 12.51 -18.80 -15.01
CA GLY A 270 11.60 -18.54 -13.89
C GLY A 270 11.46 -17.04 -13.61
N LYS A 271 12.58 -16.30 -13.61
CA LYS A 271 12.56 -14.84 -13.43
C LYS A 271 11.95 -14.09 -14.61
N CYS A 272 12.17 -14.59 -15.83
CA CYS A 272 11.52 -14.01 -17.00
C CYS A 272 9.99 -14.18 -16.94
N VAL A 273 9.50 -15.35 -16.52
CA VAL A 273 8.05 -15.61 -16.39
C VAL A 273 7.43 -14.73 -15.31
N GLU A 274 8.09 -14.58 -14.16
CA GLU A 274 7.66 -13.67 -13.08
C GLU A 274 7.54 -12.22 -13.59
N TYR A 275 8.55 -11.75 -14.33
CA TYR A 275 8.56 -10.41 -14.91
C TYR A 275 7.47 -10.21 -15.97
N VAL A 276 7.29 -11.17 -16.87
CA VAL A 276 6.27 -11.12 -17.92
C VAL A 276 4.86 -11.18 -17.32
N GLY A 277 4.65 -11.97 -16.27
CA GLY A 277 3.39 -12.03 -15.54
C GLY A 277 3.02 -10.68 -14.93
N ASP A 278 3.93 -10.07 -14.18
CA ASP A 278 3.77 -8.74 -13.58
C ASP A 278 3.50 -7.66 -14.64
N PHE A 279 4.22 -7.71 -15.75
CA PHE A 279 4.03 -6.77 -16.86
C PHE A 279 2.67 -6.95 -17.52
N SER A 280 2.25 -8.20 -17.77
CA SER A 280 0.98 -8.52 -18.43
C SER A 280 -0.21 -8.04 -17.61
N ILE A 281 -0.19 -8.23 -16.29
CA ILE A 281 -1.27 -7.76 -15.39
C ILE A 281 -1.41 -6.23 -15.46
N LYS A 282 -0.29 -5.50 -15.40
CA LYS A 282 -0.31 -4.03 -15.54
C LYS A 282 -0.81 -3.58 -16.90
N LEU A 283 -0.36 -4.26 -17.96
CA LEU A 283 -0.79 -3.95 -19.31
C LEU A 283 -2.30 -4.16 -19.46
N ILE A 284 -2.84 -5.26 -18.92
CA ILE A 284 -4.29 -5.53 -18.94
C ILE A 284 -5.06 -4.46 -18.17
N HIS A 285 -4.57 -4.05 -17.00
CA HIS A 285 -5.24 -3.03 -16.19
C HIS A 285 -5.27 -1.67 -16.90
N GLU A 286 -4.14 -1.25 -17.47
CA GLU A 286 -4.02 0.02 -18.19
C GLU A 286 -4.86 0.00 -19.48
N VAL A 287 -4.86 -1.12 -20.21
CA VAL A 287 -5.71 -1.32 -21.39
C VAL A 287 -7.19 -1.30 -21.01
N SER A 288 -7.57 -1.88 -19.87
CA SER A 288 -8.96 -1.85 -19.40
C SER A 288 -9.42 -0.43 -19.08
N PHE A 289 -8.57 0.38 -18.45
CA PHE A 289 -8.83 1.79 -18.21
C PHE A 289 -8.91 2.59 -19.52
N LEU A 290 -8.02 2.29 -20.47
CA LEU A 290 -8.02 2.87 -21.81
C LEU A 290 -9.31 2.53 -22.56
N ILE A 291 -9.77 1.28 -22.56
CA ILE A 291 -11.04 0.88 -23.20
C ILE A 291 -12.21 1.63 -22.56
N ARG A 292 -12.25 1.72 -21.23
CA ARG A 292 -13.34 2.40 -20.51
C ARG A 292 -13.42 3.88 -20.84
N SER A 293 -12.27 4.55 -20.99
CA SER A 293 -12.20 5.96 -21.39
C SER A 293 -12.42 6.18 -22.88
N LEU A 294 -12.03 5.22 -23.72
CA LEU A 294 -12.13 5.30 -25.18
C LEU A 294 -13.50 4.93 -25.75
N THR A 295 -14.26 4.07 -25.05
CA THR A 295 -15.61 3.65 -25.45
C THR A 295 -16.57 4.82 -25.73
N PRO A 296 -16.75 5.82 -24.84
CA PRO A 296 -17.65 6.94 -25.12
C PRO A 296 -17.18 7.79 -26.30
N ILE A 297 -15.86 7.90 -26.52
CA ILE A 297 -15.28 8.63 -27.64
C ILE A 297 -15.63 7.93 -28.97
N PHE A 298 -15.49 6.60 -29.02
CA PHE A 298 -15.89 5.83 -30.21
C PHE A 298 -17.39 5.89 -30.48
N LEU A 299 -18.23 5.82 -29.45
CA LEU A 299 -19.68 5.95 -29.61
C LEU A 299 -20.04 7.32 -30.20
N ALA A 300 -19.42 8.40 -29.73
CA ALA A 300 -19.63 9.74 -30.28
C ALA A 300 -19.21 9.85 -31.75
N ILE A 301 -18.08 9.21 -32.13
CA ILE A 301 -17.61 9.19 -33.52
C ILE A 301 -18.58 8.42 -34.42
N ILE A 302 -19.07 7.25 -33.96
CA ILE A 302 -20.04 6.44 -34.72
C ILE A 302 -21.34 7.23 -34.92
N GLU A 303 -21.84 7.93 -33.90
CA GLU A 303 -23.04 8.77 -34.04
C GLU A 303 -22.83 9.93 -35.01
N LEU A 304 -21.66 10.57 -34.99
CA LEU A 304 -21.30 11.64 -35.91
C LEU A 304 -21.29 11.13 -37.36
N VAL A 305 -20.65 9.99 -37.60
CA VAL A 305 -20.63 9.34 -38.93
C VAL A 305 -22.04 8.97 -39.36
N GLY A 306 -22.86 8.41 -38.47
CA GLY A 306 -24.26 8.10 -38.73
C GLY A 306 -25.08 9.33 -39.15
N LYS A 307 -24.90 10.47 -38.48
CA LYS A 307 -25.56 11.74 -38.84
C LYS A 307 -25.08 12.30 -40.17
N ILE A 308 -23.78 12.21 -40.47
CA ILE A 308 -23.22 12.65 -41.76
C ILE A 308 -23.80 11.82 -42.89
N ILE A 309 -23.78 10.49 -42.75
CA ILE A 309 -24.31 9.57 -43.75
C ILE A 309 -25.82 9.78 -43.92
N GLY A 310 -26.58 9.84 -42.82
CA GLY A 310 -28.03 10.08 -42.85
C GLY A 310 -28.41 11.43 -43.46
N GLY A 311 -27.66 12.49 -43.15
CA GLY A 311 -27.82 13.81 -43.76
C GLY A 311 -27.51 13.81 -45.26
N LEU A 312 -26.46 13.12 -45.68
CA LEU A 312 -26.11 12.95 -47.10
C LEU A 312 -27.21 12.19 -47.86
N TYR A 313 -27.74 11.09 -47.29
CA TYR A 313 -28.86 10.35 -47.86
C TYR A 313 -30.13 11.20 -47.96
N LEU A 314 -30.43 12.04 -46.96
CA LEU A 314 -31.56 12.97 -47.01
C LEU A 314 -31.38 14.05 -48.09
N LEU A 315 -30.16 14.57 -48.26
CA LEU A 315 -29.85 15.57 -49.29
C LEU A 315 -30.00 14.97 -50.69
N ILE A 316 -29.49 13.76 -50.89
CA ILE A 316 -29.72 12.98 -52.11
C ILE A 316 -31.21 12.69 -52.27
N ALA A 317 -31.94 12.30 -51.22
CA ALA A 317 -33.38 12.08 -51.34
C ALA A 317 -34.11 13.37 -51.76
N MET A 318 -33.78 14.52 -51.19
CA MET A 318 -34.38 15.81 -51.54
C MET A 318 -34.10 16.22 -52.99
N ILE A 319 -32.90 15.92 -53.53
CA ILE A 319 -32.60 16.23 -54.94
C ILE A 319 -33.48 15.42 -55.90
N PHE A 320 -33.88 14.20 -55.52
CA PHE A 320 -34.69 13.31 -56.36
C PHE A 320 -36.20 13.39 -56.09
N ARG A 321 -36.63 13.74 -54.88
CA ARG A 321 -38.06 13.70 -54.48
C ARG A 321 -38.85 14.96 -54.81
N GLY A 322 -38.20 16.05 -55.24
CA GLY A 322 -38.85 17.33 -55.51
C GLY A 322 -39.36 18.03 -54.23
N PRO A 323 -39.80 19.30 -54.32
CA PRO A 323 -40.32 20.02 -53.17
C PRO A 323 -41.56 19.30 -52.61
N PRO A 324 -41.66 19.11 -51.28
CA PRO A 324 -42.84 18.50 -50.68
C PRO A 324 -44.07 19.34 -51.03
N PRO A 325 -45.22 18.71 -51.30
CA PRO A 325 -46.46 19.45 -51.53
C PRO A 325 -46.72 20.35 -50.32
N PRO A 326 -47.15 21.61 -50.53
CA PRO A 326 -47.35 22.56 -49.45
C PRO A 326 -48.29 21.94 -48.42
N GLN A 327 -47.78 21.73 -47.21
CA GLN A 327 -48.61 21.31 -46.09
C GLN A 327 -49.62 22.43 -45.87
N GLN A 328 -50.87 22.15 -46.26
CA GLN A 328 -51.99 23.01 -45.94
C GLN A 328 -52.04 23.08 -44.41
N PHE A 329 -51.71 24.25 -43.88
CA PHE A 329 -51.93 24.60 -42.48
C PHE A 329 -53.41 24.40 -42.18
N LEU A 330 -53.78 23.23 -41.67
CA LEU A 330 -55.09 23.03 -41.07
C LEU A 330 -55.12 23.89 -39.81
N PRO A 331 -56.10 24.80 -39.67
CA PRO A 331 -56.21 25.64 -38.49
C PRO A 331 -56.35 24.75 -37.24
N PRO A 332 -55.89 25.22 -36.07
CA PRO A 332 -56.02 24.48 -34.83
C PRO A 332 -57.50 24.17 -34.60
N ASN A 333 -57.86 22.89 -34.60
CA ASN A 333 -59.22 22.45 -34.31
C ASN A 333 -59.55 22.86 -32.87
N GLN A 334 -60.30 23.95 -32.75
CA GLN A 334 -60.66 24.62 -31.50
C GLN A 334 -61.69 23.82 -30.68
N ASN A 335 -62.20 22.70 -31.22
CA ASN A 335 -63.15 21.82 -30.57
C ASN A 335 -62.48 20.57 -29.97
N ARG A 336 -61.39 20.76 -29.20
CA ARG A 336 -60.91 19.72 -28.30
C ARG A 336 -61.54 19.94 -26.92
N PRO A 337 -62.57 19.17 -26.52
CA PRO A 337 -63.14 19.30 -25.18
C PRO A 337 -62.02 19.10 -24.16
N HIS A 338 -61.94 20.02 -23.21
CA HIS A 338 -61.10 19.95 -22.02
C HIS A 338 -61.39 18.62 -21.31
N LEU A 339 -60.61 17.59 -21.61
CA LEU A 339 -60.51 16.42 -20.76
C LEU A 339 -59.83 16.90 -19.49
N ALA A 340 -60.62 16.94 -18.43
CA ALA A 340 -60.23 17.27 -17.08
C ALA A 340 -58.87 16.65 -16.75
N ILE A 341 -57.95 17.52 -16.33
CA ILE A 341 -56.69 17.16 -15.68
C ILE A 341 -57.07 16.43 -14.39
N ARG A 342 -57.26 15.12 -14.50
CA ARG A 342 -57.39 14.23 -13.36
C ARG A 342 -55.99 13.73 -13.03
N ASN A 343 -55.51 14.14 -11.87
CA ASN A 343 -54.35 13.63 -11.14
C ASN A 343 -52.98 14.02 -11.70
N VAL A 344 -52.59 15.28 -11.48
CA VAL A 344 -51.17 15.58 -11.18
C VAL A 344 -51.00 15.38 -9.67
N PRO A 345 -50.17 14.43 -9.21
CA PRO A 345 -49.79 14.36 -7.80
C PRO A 345 -49.11 15.68 -7.43
N GLN A 346 -49.70 16.39 -6.47
CA GLN A 346 -49.05 17.53 -5.83
C GLN A 346 -47.72 17.03 -5.25
N VAL A 347 -46.61 17.49 -5.83
CA VAL A 347 -45.29 17.34 -5.21
C VAL A 347 -45.29 18.25 -4.00
N GLU A 348 -45.46 17.65 -2.81
CA GLU A 348 -45.25 18.32 -1.54
C GLU A 348 -43.83 18.94 -1.53
N PRO A 349 -43.69 20.22 -1.15
CA PRO A 349 -42.38 20.80 -0.88
C PRO A 349 -41.78 20.09 0.34
N TYR A 350 -40.82 19.19 0.09
CA TYR A 350 -40.10 18.51 1.16
C TYR A 350 -39.33 19.53 1.99
N SER A 351 -39.64 19.52 3.29
CA SER A 351 -39.12 20.40 4.32
C SER A 351 -37.63 20.16 4.58
N PRO A 352 -36.88 21.18 5.04
CA PRO A 352 -35.50 20.99 5.48
C PRO A 352 -35.49 20.10 6.72
N PHE A 353 -34.72 19.01 6.64
CA PHE A 353 -34.42 18.06 7.70
C PHE A 353 -34.35 18.70 9.10
N GLN A 354 -35.32 18.37 9.95
CA GLN A 354 -35.21 18.53 11.39
C GLN A 354 -34.14 17.57 11.91
N ARG A 355 -33.02 18.15 12.34
CA ARG A 355 -31.89 17.47 12.96
C ARG A 355 -32.34 16.86 14.29
N ALA A 356 -32.61 15.56 14.30
CA ALA A 356 -32.95 14.82 15.50
C ALA A 356 -31.76 14.82 16.47
N ASN A 357 -31.89 15.58 17.56
CA ASN A 357 -31.02 15.48 18.73
C ASN A 357 -31.20 14.11 19.38
N ARG A 358 -30.26 13.18 19.14
CA ARG A 358 -30.12 11.99 19.99
C ARG A 358 -29.20 12.31 21.17
N PRO A 359 -29.64 12.13 22.42
CA PRO A 359 -28.75 12.22 23.57
C PRO A 359 -27.78 11.02 23.59
N ARG A 360 -26.48 11.31 23.71
CA ARG A 360 -25.43 10.32 23.93
C ARG A 360 -25.61 9.68 25.30
N ARG A 361 -25.94 8.39 25.33
CA ARG A 361 -25.97 7.56 26.53
C ARG A 361 -24.56 7.04 26.80
N TYR A 362 -23.85 7.66 27.75
CA TYR A 362 -22.64 7.08 28.32
C TYR A 362 -23.02 5.90 29.22
N LYS A 363 -22.51 4.71 28.91
CA LYS A 363 -22.39 3.60 29.87
C LYS A 363 -20.98 3.68 30.47
N ARG A 364 -20.91 3.94 31.77
CA ARG A 364 -19.79 3.49 32.62
C ARG A 364 -20.00 2.01 32.85
N ASP A 365 -18.93 1.24 32.69
CA ASP A 365 -18.56 0.12 33.56
C ASP A 365 -17.04 0.03 33.55
#